data_AF-A0A1Y6KS09-F1
#
_entry.id   AF-A0A1Y6KS09-F1
#
_cell.length_a   1.000
_cell.length_b   1.000
_cell.length_c   1.000
_cell.angle_alpha   90.00
_cell.angle_beta   90.00
_cell.angle_gamma   90.00
#
_symmetry.space_group_name_H-M   'P 1'
#
loop_
_entity.id
_entity.type
_entity.pdbx_description
1 polymer ?
#
loop_
_entity_poly.entity_id
_entity_poly.type
_entity_poly.pdbx_seq_one_letter_code
_entity_poly.pdbx_strand_id
1 'polypeptide(L)'
;MKGRGATYSGRSWKELEKIVSTGRWQRSQVFHDWLDLMLYALLSSSDNIRRGERDPEKWSGVYEERYLSVVERYATNQEPGERPIDRFAQAFAYLIEEMTETGADCLGDIFMEEISFGEHGQFFTPEPVAKMMAEITAPDGGSVTDPACGSGRMLIASHTPGTFLVGIDLDPRCAKMTALNLFWRNMRGNVYCGDSLSGEMHTLWQVRPPFIYEYDKPHGEFTRPEPEKRAPAPKPPRDPGQLSLL
;
A
#
# COMPACT_ATOMS: atom_id res chain seq x y z
N MET A 1 7.80 -7.79 24.31
CA MET A 1 8.29 -8.83 23.37
C MET A 1 9.55 -8.30 22.71
N LYS A 2 10.59 -9.13 22.55
CA LYS A 2 11.92 -8.73 22.04
C LYS A 2 11.83 -8.41 20.55
N GLY A 3 11.73 -7.13 20.18
CA GLY A 3 11.96 -6.68 18.81
C GLY A 3 13.47 -6.66 18.53
N ARG A 4 14.04 -7.79 18.11
CA ARG A 4 15.31 -7.75 17.38
C ARG A 4 14.97 -7.09 16.04
N GLY A 5 15.74 -6.08 15.65
CA GLY A 5 15.62 -5.44 14.33
C GLY A 5 15.83 -6.50 13.26
N ALA A 6 14.75 -7.08 12.78
CA ALA A 6 14.77 -7.98 11.65
C ALA A 6 14.87 -7.10 10.41
N THR A 7 16.06 -7.10 9.82
CA THR A 7 16.34 -6.48 8.53
C THR A 7 15.64 -7.24 7.42
N TYR A 8 15.31 -6.55 6.34
CA TYR A 8 14.75 -7.16 5.14
C TYR A 8 15.55 -8.42 4.72
N SER A 9 14.87 -9.56 4.54
CA SER A 9 15.50 -10.88 4.33
C SER A 9 15.89 -11.14 2.87
N GLY A 10 15.44 -10.28 1.94
CA GLY A 10 15.66 -10.45 0.50
C GLY A 10 14.84 -11.56 -0.14
N ARG A 11 14.00 -12.29 0.62
CA ARG A 11 13.30 -13.49 0.11
C ARG A 11 12.36 -13.17 -1.06
N SER A 12 11.55 -12.12 -0.94
CA SER A 12 10.67 -11.70 -2.04
C SER A 12 11.45 -11.34 -3.28
N TRP A 13 12.54 -10.55 -3.14
CA TRP A 13 13.34 -10.15 -4.29
C TRP A 13 14.04 -11.32 -4.97
N LYS A 14 14.53 -12.31 -4.21
CA LYS A 14 15.13 -13.54 -4.78
C LYS A 14 14.18 -14.31 -5.70
N GLU A 15 12.87 -14.28 -5.45
CA GLU A 15 11.89 -14.88 -6.38
C GLU A 15 11.71 -14.03 -7.64
N LEU A 16 11.65 -12.70 -7.50
CA LEU A 16 11.56 -11.78 -8.64
C LEU A 16 12.84 -11.80 -9.50
N GLU A 17 14.00 -11.96 -8.88
CA GLU A 17 15.29 -12.04 -9.56
C GLU A 17 15.36 -13.25 -10.49
N LYS A 18 14.66 -14.36 -10.18
CA LYS A 18 14.54 -15.49 -11.12
C LYS A 18 13.85 -15.09 -12.41
N ILE A 19 12.86 -14.20 -12.37
CA ILE A 19 12.20 -13.65 -13.56
C ILE A 19 13.19 -12.77 -14.35
N VAL A 20 13.91 -11.88 -13.64
CA VAL A 20 14.92 -11.00 -14.25
C VAL A 20 16.05 -11.80 -14.90
N SER A 21 16.50 -12.89 -14.28
CA SER A 21 17.61 -13.73 -14.76
C SER A 21 17.34 -14.44 -16.10
N THR A 22 16.08 -14.48 -16.55
CA THR A 22 15.73 -14.94 -17.90
C THR A 22 16.29 -14.03 -19.00
N GLY A 23 16.71 -12.81 -18.65
CA GLY A 23 17.22 -11.80 -19.58
C GLY A 23 16.13 -11.11 -20.40
N ARG A 24 14.85 -11.51 -20.24
CA ARG A 24 13.73 -10.94 -21.01
C ARG A 24 13.17 -9.64 -20.43
N TRP A 25 13.34 -9.41 -19.13
CA TRP A 25 12.70 -8.33 -18.38
C TRP A 25 13.71 -7.55 -17.55
N GLN A 26 13.51 -6.23 -17.46
CA GLN A 26 14.33 -5.37 -16.60
C GLN A 26 13.84 -5.40 -15.15
N ARG A 27 14.75 -5.22 -14.18
CA ARG A 27 14.44 -5.18 -12.73
C ARG A 27 13.29 -4.22 -12.40
N SER A 28 13.38 -2.98 -12.89
CA SER A 28 12.37 -1.94 -12.68
C SER A 28 10.99 -2.35 -13.22
N GLN A 29 10.94 -2.98 -14.39
CA GLN A 29 9.70 -3.46 -14.99
C GLN A 29 9.09 -4.61 -14.18
N VAL A 30 9.89 -5.60 -13.77
CA VAL A 30 9.41 -6.72 -12.94
C VAL A 30 8.84 -6.21 -11.62
N PHE A 31 9.52 -5.26 -10.98
CA PHE A 31 9.03 -4.68 -9.73
C PHE A 31 7.74 -3.88 -9.91
N HIS A 32 7.67 -3.03 -10.94
CA HIS A 32 6.46 -2.27 -11.23
C HIS A 32 5.29 -3.24 -11.54
N ASP A 33 5.48 -4.23 -12.40
CA ASP A 33 4.44 -5.22 -12.72
C ASP A 33 4.00 -6.02 -11.48
N TRP A 34 4.90 -6.27 -10.54
CA TRP A 34 4.55 -6.89 -9.26
C TRP A 34 3.64 -6.01 -8.40
N LEU A 35 3.96 -4.71 -8.30
CA LEU A 35 3.10 -3.73 -7.62
C LEU A 35 1.72 -3.67 -8.30
N ASP A 36 1.69 -3.69 -9.63
CA ASP A 36 0.46 -3.67 -10.42
C ASP A 36 -0.39 -4.90 -10.19
N LEU A 37 0.19 -6.11 -10.18
CA LEU A 37 -0.54 -7.35 -9.86
C LEU A 37 -1.19 -7.27 -8.48
N MET A 38 -0.44 -6.84 -7.45
CA MET A 38 -0.96 -6.72 -6.08
C MET A 38 -2.07 -5.68 -5.99
N LEU A 39 -1.86 -4.50 -6.57
CA LEU A 39 -2.81 -3.40 -6.51
C LEU A 39 -4.08 -3.69 -7.32
N TYR A 40 -3.95 -4.22 -8.54
CA TYR A 40 -5.09 -4.56 -9.39
C TYR A 40 -5.92 -5.70 -8.82
N ALA A 41 -5.30 -6.68 -8.13
CA ALA A 41 -6.06 -7.69 -7.41
C ALA A 41 -6.96 -7.07 -6.32
N LEU A 42 -6.45 -6.11 -5.55
CA LEU A 42 -7.23 -5.41 -4.52
C LEU A 42 -8.32 -4.50 -5.11
N LEU A 43 -8.02 -3.79 -6.19
CA LEU A 43 -8.98 -2.95 -6.91
C LEU A 43 -10.08 -3.78 -7.57
N SER A 44 -9.72 -4.90 -8.22
CA SER A 44 -10.66 -5.85 -8.81
C SER A 44 -11.58 -6.44 -7.74
N SER A 45 -11.02 -6.87 -6.60
CA SER A 45 -11.81 -7.35 -5.47
C SER A 45 -12.79 -6.30 -4.96
N SER A 46 -12.32 -5.06 -4.75
CA SER A 46 -13.14 -3.97 -4.23
C SER A 46 -14.29 -3.62 -5.18
N ASP A 47 -14.02 -3.56 -6.48
CA ASP A 47 -15.04 -3.20 -7.47
C ASP A 47 -16.05 -4.33 -7.70
N ASN A 48 -15.62 -5.58 -7.79
CA ASN A 48 -16.53 -6.73 -7.96
C ASN A 48 -17.42 -6.94 -6.73
N ILE A 49 -16.86 -6.87 -5.51
CA ILE A 49 -17.67 -6.99 -4.29
C ILE A 49 -18.69 -5.85 -4.18
N ARG A 50 -18.32 -4.62 -4.56
CA ARG A 50 -19.24 -3.48 -4.61
C ARG A 50 -20.37 -3.67 -5.63
N ARG A 51 -20.07 -4.32 -6.76
CA ARG A 51 -21.05 -4.74 -7.77
C ARG A 51 -21.90 -5.94 -7.34
N GLY A 52 -21.62 -6.54 -6.18
CA GLY A 52 -22.36 -7.67 -5.63
C GLY A 52 -21.83 -9.04 -6.04
N GLU A 53 -20.73 -9.10 -6.79
CA GLU A 53 -20.09 -10.37 -7.18
C GLU A 53 -19.03 -10.77 -6.15
N ARG A 54 -19.21 -11.97 -5.57
CA ARG A 54 -18.33 -12.51 -4.52
C ARG A 54 -17.52 -13.71 -5.00
N ASP A 55 -17.85 -14.26 -6.16
CA ASP A 55 -17.17 -15.38 -6.78
C ASP A 55 -16.00 -14.87 -7.65
N PRO A 56 -14.73 -15.11 -7.25
CA PRO A 56 -13.57 -14.63 -8.00
C PRO A 56 -13.49 -15.15 -9.43
N GLU A 57 -14.09 -16.32 -9.71
CA GLU A 57 -14.12 -16.89 -11.07
C GLU A 57 -15.00 -16.07 -12.03
N LYS A 58 -15.86 -15.19 -11.50
CA LYS A 58 -16.75 -14.31 -12.27
C LYS A 58 -16.31 -12.86 -12.27
N TRP A 59 -15.17 -12.55 -11.66
CA TRP A 59 -14.67 -11.19 -11.62
C TRP A 59 -14.39 -10.67 -13.03
N SER A 60 -14.74 -9.40 -13.23
CA SER A 60 -14.69 -8.73 -14.52
C SER A 60 -14.49 -7.23 -14.33
N GLY A 61 -14.34 -6.49 -15.44
CA GLY A 61 -14.20 -5.04 -15.45
C GLY A 61 -12.75 -4.58 -15.51
N VAL A 62 -12.56 -3.25 -15.57
CA VAL A 62 -11.28 -2.63 -15.94
C VAL A 62 -10.09 -3.08 -15.08
N TYR A 63 -10.27 -3.31 -13.78
CA TYR A 63 -9.16 -3.74 -12.92
C TYR A 63 -8.81 -5.21 -13.11
N GLU A 64 -9.79 -6.07 -13.39
CA GLU A 64 -9.54 -7.48 -13.73
C GLU A 64 -8.85 -7.57 -15.09
N GLU A 65 -9.30 -6.79 -16.08
CA GLU A 65 -8.65 -6.70 -17.39
C GLU A 65 -7.19 -6.21 -17.28
N ARG A 66 -6.93 -5.20 -16.43
CA ARG A 66 -5.56 -4.73 -16.16
C ARG A 66 -4.72 -5.81 -15.47
N TYR A 67 -5.25 -6.50 -14.46
CA TYR A 67 -4.59 -7.63 -13.81
C TYR A 67 -4.21 -8.71 -14.84
N LEU A 68 -5.19 -9.18 -15.62
CA LEU A 68 -4.99 -10.20 -16.65
C LEU A 68 -4.02 -9.76 -17.75
N SER A 69 -3.99 -8.48 -18.10
CA SER A 69 -3.02 -7.95 -19.07
C SER A 69 -1.57 -8.08 -18.60
N VAL A 70 -1.33 -7.93 -17.28
CA VAL A 70 -0.01 -8.17 -16.69
C VAL A 70 0.26 -9.67 -16.67
N VAL A 71 -0.71 -10.51 -16.29
CA VAL A 71 -0.56 -11.98 -16.31
C VAL A 71 -0.18 -12.49 -17.71
N GLU A 72 -0.89 -12.02 -18.76
CA GLU A 72 -0.67 -12.43 -20.14
C GLU A 72 0.72 -12.05 -20.66
N ARG A 73 1.25 -10.90 -20.24
CA ARG A 73 2.61 -10.46 -20.58
C ARG A 73 3.68 -11.48 -20.16
N TYR A 74 3.44 -12.18 -19.06
CA TYR A 74 4.32 -13.20 -18.50
C TYR A 74 3.87 -14.63 -18.82
N ALA A 75 2.93 -14.81 -19.76
CA ALA A 75 2.50 -16.13 -20.19
C ALA A 75 3.67 -16.90 -20.82
N THR A 76 3.83 -18.15 -20.37
CA THR A 76 4.88 -19.06 -20.85
C THR A 76 4.32 -20.48 -20.90
N ASN A 77 4.97 -21.35 -21.67
CA ASN A 77 4.69 -22.79 -21.67
C ASN A 77 5.43 -23.54 -20.55
N GLN A 78 5.89 -22.84 -19.50
CA GLN A 78 6.55 -23.46 -18.36
C GLN A 78 5.53 -24.18 -17.48
N GLU A 79 5.99 -25.21 -16.77
CA GLU A 79 5.17 -25.95 -15.82
C GLU A 79 4.76 -25.08 -14.62
N PRO A 80 3.58 -25.32 -14.01
CA PRO A 80 3.18 -24.66 -12.78
C PRO A 80 4.25 -24.76 -11.69
N GLY A 81 4.53 -23.64 -11.02
CA GLY A 81 5.61 -23.50 -10.03
C GLY A 81 6.89 -22.91 -10.61
N GLU A 82 7.05 -22.93 -11.94
CA GLU A 82 8.20 -22.34 -12.63
C GLU A 82 7.87 -21.08 -13.42
N ARG A 83 6.58 -20.83 -13.70
CA ARG A 83 6.14 -19.67 -14.48
C ARG A 83 6.43 -18.37 -13.73
N PRO A 84 6.68 -17.24 -14.43
CA PRO A 84 6.93 -15.98 -13.75
C PRO A 84 5.75 -15.53 -12.86
N ILE A 85 4.51 -15.85 -13.23
CA ILE A 85 3.34 -15.52 -12.38
C ILE A 85 3.33 -16.28 -11.04
N ASP A 86 3.83 -17.51 -11.02
CA ASP A 86 3.98 -18.29 -9.78
C ASP A 86 5.07 -17.66 -8.89
N ARG A 87 6.13 -17.11 -9.51
CA ARG A 87 7.20 -16.38 -8.81
C ARG A 87 6.70 -15.06 -8.21
N PHE A 88 5.87 -14.30 -8.93
CA PHE A 88 5.21 -13.11 -8.39
C PHE A 88 4.34 -13.44 -7.17
N ALA A 89 3.54 -14.50 -7.26
CA ALA A 89 2.70 -14.95 -6.15
C ALA A 89 3.53 -15.41 -4.94
N GLN A 90 4.61 -16.16 -5.16
CA GLN A 90 5.51 -16.60 -4.09
C GLN A 90 6.26 -15.41 -3.46
N ALA A 91 6.71 -14.44 -4.26
CA ALA A 91 7.33 -13.21 -3.77
C ALA A 91 6.38 -12.41 -2.86
N PHE A 92 5.10 -12.34 -3.25
CA PHE A 92 4.05 -11.71 -2.45
C PHE A 92 3.81 -12.45 -1.12
N ALA A 93 3.77 -13.78 -1.14
CA ALA A 93 3.64 -14.56 0.09
C ALA A 93 4.78 -14.25 1.08
N TYR A 94 6.03 -14.23 0.60
CA TYR A 94 7.18 -13.86 1.44
C TYR A 94 7.12 -12.41 1.93
N LEU A 95 6.61 -11.50 1.10
CA LEU A 95 6.45 -10.09 1.49
C LEU A 95 5.50 -9.97 2.68
N ILE A 96 4.33 -10.60 2.60
CA ILE A 96 3.33 -10.55 3.67
C ILE A 96 3.81 -11.25 4.94
N GLU A 97 4.45 -12.41 4.82
CA GLU A 97 5.05 -13.12 5.96
C GLU A 97 6.02 -12.19 6.69
N GLU A 98 6.94 -11.57 5.96
CA GLU A 98 7.97 -10.73 6.54
C GLU A 98 7.43 -9.41 7.11
N MET A 99 6.52 -8.74 6.41
CA MET A 99 5.85 -7.55 6.93
C MET A 99 5.05 -7.85 8.20
N THR A 100 4.46 -9.05 8.30
CA THR A 100 3.72 -9.50 9.49
C THR A 100 4.65 -9.79 10.66
N GLU A 101 5.78 -10.43 10.41
CA GLU A 101 6.77 -10.79 11.45
C GLU A 101 7.52 -9.57 12.00
N THR A 102 7.93 -8.66 11.11
CA THR A 102 8.84 -7.56 11.44
C THR A 102 8.12 -6.24 11.69
N GLY A 103 6.96 -6.06 11.08
CA GLY A 103 6.29 -4.77 11.01
C GLY A 103 7.00 -3.75 10.11
N ALA A 104 8.05 -4.13 9.38
CA ALA A 104 8.85 -3.23 8.55
C ALA A 104 8.21 -2.90 7.19
N ASP A 105 8.73 -1.87 6.52
CA ASP A 105 8.36 -1.49 5.16
C ASP A 105 9.31 -2.16 4.14
N CYS A 106 9.03 -3.43 3.87
CA CYS A 106 9.84 -4.26 2.97
C CYS A 106 9.78 -3.79 1.50
N LEU A 107 8.64 -3.23 1.05
CA LEU A 107 8.54 -2.69 -0.31
C LEU A 107 9.51 -1.51 -0.51
N GLY A 108 9.59 -0.61 0.48
CA GLY A 108 10.54 0.49 0.46
C GLY A 108 11.99 0.02 0.45
N ASP A 109 12.33 -1.01 1.23
CA ASP A 109 13.68 -1.58 1.25
C ASP A 109 14.05 -2.22 -0.10
N ILE A 110 13.16 -3.04 -0.69
CA ILE A 110 13.37 -3.60 -2.04
C ILE A 110 13.59 -2.51 -3.07
N PHE A 111 12.76 -1.46 -3.04
CA PHE A 111 12.87 -0.37 -4.00
C PHE A 111 14.22 0.34 -3.90
N MET A 112 14.66 0.64 -2.67
CA MET A 112 15.93 1.33 -2.43
C MET A 112 17.14 0.46 -2.78
N GLU A 113 17.11 -0.83 -2.46
CA GLU A 113 18.26 -1.73 -2.59
C GLU A 113 18.40 -2.35 -3.98
N GLU A 114 17.29 -2.55 -4.70
CA GLU A 114 17.30 -3.40 -5.90
C GLU A 114 16.80 -2.71 -7.17
N ILE A 115 16.09 -1.59 -7.02
CA ILE A 115 15.42 -0.88 -8.11
C ILE A 115 16.02 0.49 -8.35
N SER A 116 15.94 1.40 -7.38
CA SER A 116 16.41 2.76 -7.55
C SER A 116 17.91 2.85 -7.38
N PHE A 117 18.52 2.15 -6.41
CA PHE A 117 19.92 2.38 -6.03
C PHE A 117 20.23 3.88 -5.75
N GLY A 118 19.22 4.68 -5.38
CA GLY A 118 19.33 6.13 -5.27
C GLY A 118 19.33 6.90 -6.61
N GLU A 119 18.88 6.27 -7.70
CA GLU A 119 18.60 6.94 -8.97
C GLU A 119 17.75 8.20 -8.73
N HIS A 120 18.08 9.27 -9.46
CA HIS A 120 17.48 10.60 -9.30
C HIS A 120 17.59 11.21 -7.89
N GLY A 121 18.47 10.69 -7.03
CA GLY A 121 18.62 11.16 -5.65
C GLY A 121 17.46 10.79 -4.74
N GLN A 122 16.63 9.82 -5.14
CA GLN A 122 15.48 9.38 -4.37
C GLN A 122 15.94 8.46 -3.23
N PHE A 123 16.08 9.03 -2.04
CA PHE A 123 16.33 8.29 -0.82
C PHE A 123 15.11 8.33 0.08
N PHE A 124 14.63 7.15 0.49
CA PHE A 124 13.58 7.09 1.49
C PHE A 124 14.12 7.39 2.87
N THR A 125 13.26 8.01 3.69
CA THR A 125 13.57 8.25 5.10
C THR A 125 13.82 6.89 5.80
N PRO A 126 14.96 6.68 6.47
CA PRO A 126 15.17 5.46 7.24
C PRO A 126 14.14 5.33 8.37
N GLU A 127 13.71 4.10 8.68
CA GLU A 127 12.65 3.86 9.69
C GLU A 127 12.92 4.52 11.06
N PRO A 128 14.14 4.48 11.64
CA PRO A 128 14.41 5.13 12.91
C PRO A 128 14.21 6.66 12.85
N VAL A 129 14.52 7.29 11.72
CA VAL A 129 14.34 8.73 11.51
C VAL A 129 12.85 9.06 11.39
N ALA A 130 12.10 8.25 10.64
CA ALA A 130 10.65 8.42 10.52
C ALA A 130 9.95 8.32 11.89
N LYS A 131 10.33 7.33 12.71
CA LYS A 131 9.81 7.18 14.08
C LYS A 131 10.16 8.36 14.97
N MET A 132 11.43 8.80 14.96
CA MET A 132 11.86 9.97 15.72
C MET A 132 11.07 11.22 15.33
N MET A 133 10.86 11.47 14.03
CA MET A 133 10.09 12.62 13.55
C MET A 133 8.61 12.54 13.95
N ALA A 134 8.00 11.35 13.90
CA ALA A 134 6.64 11.12 14.38
C ALA A 134 6.52 11.36 15.90
N GLU A 135 7.51 10.96 16.70
CA GLU A 135 7.55 11.20 18.14
C GLU A 135 7.69 12.70 18.48
N ILE A 136 8.47 13.44 17.70
CA ILE A 136 8.63 14.90 17.87
C ILE A 136 7.34 15.64 17.51
N THR A 137 6.70 15.26 16.39
CA THR A 137 5.48 15.93 15.91
C THR A 137 4.24 15.52 16.70
N ALA A 138 4.25 14.31 17.28
CA ALA A 138 3.19 13.73 18.10
C ALA A 138 1.76 14.03 17.59
N PRO A 139 1.38 13.55 16.38
CA PRO A 139 0.06 13.80 15.82
C PRO A 139 -1.05 13.32 16.78
N ASP A 140 -2.06 14.15 17.04
CA ASP A 140 -3.16 13.86 17.98
C ASP A 140 -4.52 13.62 17.28
N GLY A 141 -4.45 13.04 16.08
CA GLY A 141 -5.57 12.82 15.16
C GLY A 141 -5.54 13.79 13.99
N GLY A 142 -6.69 14.02 13.35
CA GLY A 142 -6.79 14.93 12.20
C GLY A 142 -6.16 14.32 10.94
N SER A 143 -5.43 15.11 10.16
CA SER A 143 -4.79 14.66 8.92
C SER A 143 -3.27 14.83 8.95
N VAL A 144 -2.53 13.80 8.54
CA VAL A 144 -1.09 13.87 8.31
C VAL A 144 -0.84 13.76 6.80
N THR A 145 -0.09 14.72 6.26
CA THR A 145 0.24 14.77 4.82
C THR A 145 1.74 14.65 4.63
N ASP A 146 2.16 13.77 3.73
CA ASP A 146 3.52 13.66 3.22
C ASP A 146 3.53 13.93 1.70
N PRO A 147 4.08 15.08 1.24
CA PRO A 147 4.03 15.50 -0.15
C PRO A 147 5.09 14.82 -1.06
N ALA A 148 5.94 13.96 -0.51
CA ALA A 148 6.93 13.16 -1.24
C ALA A 148 7.09 11.80 -0.54
N CYS A 149 5.98 11.06 -0.48
CA CYS A 149 5.77 10.01 0.50
C CYS A 149 6.63 8.75 0.31
N GLY A 150 7.25 8.54 -0.84
CA GLY A 150 8.04 7.35 -1.13
C GLY A 150 7.20 6.09 -0.95
N SER A 151 7.67 5.16 -0.13
CA SER A 151 6.92 3.96 0.29
C SER A 151 5.88 4.21 1.39
N GLY A 152 5.75 5.45 1.88
CA GLY A 152 4.78 5.83 2.90
C GLY A 152 5.29 5.65 4.33
N ARG A 153 6.58 5.39 4.51
CA ARG A 153 7.18 5.07 5.82
C ARG A 153 6.94 6.15 6.89
N MET A 154 7.00 7.42 6.51
CA MET A 154 6.69 8.55 7.40
C MET A 154 5.23 8.55 7.82
N LEU A 155 4.31 8.29 6.88
CA LEU A 155 2.87 8.20 7.16
C LEU A 155 2.55 7.05 8.11
N ILE A 156 3.18 5.88 7.90
CA ILE A 156 3.04 4.71 8.78
C ILE A 156 3.53 5.04 10.19
N ALA A 157 4.70 5.67 10.32
CA ALA A 157 5.26 6.07 11.61
C ALA A 157 4.39 7.12 12.33
N SER A 158 3.74 8.00 11.58
CA SER A 158 2.90 9.09 12.10
C SER A 158 1.45 8.68 12.38
N HIS A 159 1.10 7.41 12.17
CA HIS A 159 -0.27 6.94 12.33
C HIS A 159 -0.68 6.86 13.81
N THR A 160 -1.81 7.47 14.14
CA THR A 160 -2.51 7.29 15.43
C THR A 160 -4.00 7.02 15.19
N PRO A 161 -4.74 6.47 16.16
CA PRO A 161 -6.19 6.31 16.04
C PRO A 161 -6.90 7.63 15.72
N GLY A 162 -7.61 7.67 14.60
CA GLY A 162 -8.31 8.87 14.11
C GLY A 162 -7.48 9.76 13.20
N THR A 163 -6.24 9.41 12.87
CA THR A 163 -5.45 10.07 11.83
C THR A 163 -5.90 9.63 10.44
N PHE A 164 -6.14 10.61 9.56
CA PHE A 164 -6.30 10.42 8.14
C PHE A 164 -4.98 10.69 7.42
N LEU A 165 -4.48 9.72 6.65
CA LEU A 165 -3.18 9.84 5.99
C LEU A 165 -3.33 10.36 4.57
N VAL A 166 -2.46 11.28 4.15
CA VAL A 166 -2.36 11.74 2.76
C VAL A 166 -0.93 11.59 2.27
N GLY A 167 -0.71 10.76 1.25
CA GLY A 167 0.57 10.63 0.57
C GLY A 167 0.48 11.22 -0.83
N ILE A 168 1.53 11.91 -1.27
CA ILE A 168 1.71 12.33 -2.66
C ILE A 168 3.10 11.89 -3.08
N ASP A 169 3.23 11.28 -4.25
CA ASP A 169 4.54 11.05 -4.86
C ASP A 169 4.47 11.22 -6.38
N LEU A 170 5.56 11.72 -6.96
CA LEU A 170 5.68 11.88 -8.41
C LEU A 170 5.85 10.53 -9.09
N ASP A 171 6.54 9.59 -8.44
CA ASP A 171 6.76 8.26 -8.99
C ASP A 171 5.54 7.35 -8.70
N PRO A 172 4.87 6.83 -9.74
CA PRO A 172 3.74 5.92 -9.54
C PRO A 172 4.11 4.67 -8.74
N ARG A 173 5.36 4.18 -8.80
CA ARG A 173 5.80 3.03 -8.00
C ARG A 173 5.77 3.36 -6.51
N CYS A 174 6.21 4.56 -6.14
CA CYS A 174 6.18 5.04 -4.76
C CYS A 174 4.75 5.19 -4.23
N ALA A 175 3.91 5.88 -4.99
CA ALA A 175 2.51 6.05 -4.61
C ALA A 175 1.77 4.69 -4.49
N LYS A 176 2.05 3.72 -5.37
CA LYS A 176 1.52 2.34 -5.25
C LYS A 176 2.03 1.62 -4.01
N MET A 177 3.32 1.68 -3.71
CA MET A 177 3.89 1.11 -2.48
C MET A 177 3.23 1.70 -1.24
N THR A 178 3.05 3.02 -1.20
CA THR A 178 2.34 3.69 -0.11
C THR A 178 0.91 3.17 0.03
N ALA A 179 0.15 3.10 -1.07
CA ALA A 179 -1.23 2.60 -1.04
C ALA A 179 -1.33 1.15 -0.51
N LEU A 180 -0.45 0.27 -0.97
CA LEU A 180 -0.38 -1.13 -0.52
C LEU A 180 0.02 -1.23 0.96
N ASN A 181 1.03 -0.48 1.39
CA ASN A 181 1.47 -0.43 2.78
C ASN A 181 0.36 0.04 3.73
N LEU A 182 -0.40 1.07 3.34
CA LEU A 182 -1.55 1.51 4.12
C LEU A 182 -2.64 0.44 4.17
N PHE A 183 -2.92 -0.22 3.04
CA PHE A 183 -3.97 -1.22 2.94
C PHE A 183 -3.71 -2.42 3.85
N TRP A 184 -2.53 -3.05 3.77
CA TRP A 184 -2.20 -4.24 4.56
C TRP A 184 -2.07 -3.95 6.06
N ARG A 185 -1.84 -2.70 6.45
CA ARG A 185 -1.80 -2.26 7.85
C ARG A 185 -3.15 -1.80 8.39
N ASN A 186 -4.22 -1.97 7.61
CA ASN A 186 -5.56 -1.53 7.98
C ASN A 186 -5.63 -0.01 8.27
N MET A 187 -4.79 0.79 7.59
CA MET A 187 -4.72 2.24 7.73
C MET A 187 -5.55 2.91 6.64
N ARG A 188 -6.16 4.06 6.97
CA ARG A 188 -7.01 4.82 6.05
C ARG A 188 -6.28 6.03 5.53
N GLY A 189 -6.35 6.25 4.22
CA GLY A 189 -5.73 7.42 3.62
C GLY A 189 -6.07 7.63 2.15
N ASN A 190 -5.59 8.74 1.61
CA ASN A 190 -5.61 9.06 0.20
C ASN A 190 -4.17 9.13 -0.30
N VAL A 191 -3.85 8.38 -1.34
CA VAL A 191 -2.51 8.37 -1.92
C VAL A 191 -2.59 8.85 -3.35
N TYR A 192 -1.87 9.91 -3.67
CA TYR A 192 -1.86 10.53 -4.99
C TYR A 192 -0.56 10.19 -5.72
N CYS A 193 -0.69 9.84 -7.00
CA CYS A 193 0.41 9.98 -7.96
C CYS A 193 0.29 11.37 -8.60
N GLY A 194 1.31 12.20 -8.44
CA GLY A 194 1.30 13.58 -8.93
C GLY A 194 2.46 14.42 -8.43
N ASP A 195 2.52 15.65 -8.93
CA ASP A 195 3.51 16.64 -8.54
C ASP A 195 2.93 17.56 -7.44
N SER A 196 3.50 17.43 -6.23
CA SER A 196 3.09 18.24 -5.08
C SER A 196 3.50 19.71 -5.18
N LEU A 197 4.46 20.07 -6.04
CA LEU A 197 4.87 21.45 -6.26
C LEU A 197 3.91 22.20 -7.18
N SER A 198 3.50 21.58 -8.29
CA SER A 198 2.53 22.16 -9.22
C SER A 198 1.08 21.95 -8.78
N GLY A 199 0.82 20.95 -7.94
CA GLY A 199 -0.52 20.52 -7.56
C GLY A 199 -1.23 19.68 -8.64
N GLU A 200 -0.52 19.31 -9.70
CA GLU A 200 -1.01 18.38 -10.71
C GLU A 200 -1.03 16.97 -10.15
N MET A 201 -2.24 16.43 -9.99
CA MET A 201 -2.46 15.04 -9.65
C MET A 201 -2.84 14.28 -10.93
N HIS A 202 -2.54 13.00 -10.98
CA HIS A 202 -2.95 12.13 -12.09
C HIS A 202 -3.88 11.03 -11.60
N THR A 203 -3.54 10.40 -10.48
CA THR A 203 -4.27 9.26 -9.92
C THR A 203 -4.42 9.41 -8.42
N LEU A 204 -5.57 9.02 -7.89
CA LEU A 204 -5.83 8.87 -6.45
C LEU A 204 -6.19 7.42 -6.14
N TRP A 205 -5.46 6.80 -5.22
CA TRP A 205 -5.89 5.59 -4.52
C TRP A 205 -6.47 5.94 -3.16
N GLN A 206 -7.77 5.72 -2.99
CA GLN A 206 -8.47 5.87 -1.73
C GLN A 206 -8.45 4.54 -0.96
N VAL A 207 -7.65 4.48 0.10
CA VAL A 207 -7.45 3.28 0.91
C VAL A 207 -8.44 3.28 2.08
N ARG A 208 -9.41 2.36 2.05
CA ARG A 208 -10.48 2.20 3.07
C ARG A 208 -10.67 0.72 3.38
N PRO A 209 -9.68 0.06 4.03
CA PRO A 209 -9.71 -1.39 4.20
C PRO A 209 -11.05 -1.86 4.82
N PRO A 210 -11.65 -2.95 4.29
CA PRO A 210 -11.08 -3.91 3.34
C PRO A 210 -11.17 -3.50 1.86
N PHE A 211 -11.53 -2.25 1.54
CA PHE A 211 -11.68 -1.75 0.17
C PHE A 211 -10.60 -0.75 -0.23
N ILE A 212 -10.35 -0.68 -1.53
CA ILE A 212 -9.51 0.34 -2.16
C ILE A 212 -10.18 0.80 -3.46
N TYR A 213 -10.09 2.09 -3.76
CA TYR A 213 -10.69 2.68 -4.96
C TYR A 213 -9.66 3.52 -5.69
N GLU A 214 -9.69 3.48 -7.02
CA GLU A 214 -8.87 4.33 -7.87
C GLU A 214 -9.75 5.37 -8.57
N TYR A 215 -9.24 6.59 -8.66
CA TYR A 215 -9.87 7.69 -9.38
C TYR A 215 -8.84 8.41 -10.25
N ASP A 216 -9.19 8.66 -11.50
CA ASP A 216 -8.47 9.63 -12.33
C ASP A 216 -8.70 11.04 -11.77
N LYS A 217 -7.63 11.82 -11.64
CA LYS A 217 -7.67 13.15 -11.03
C LYS A 217 -7.05 14.21 -11.94
N PRO A 218 -7.67 14.60 -13.06
CA PRO A 218 -7.15 15.70 -13.85
C PRO A 218 -7.27 17.03 -13.06
N HIS A 219 -6.14 17.57 -12.61
CA HIS A 219 -5.90 18.90 -12.01
C HIS A 219 -6.78 19.36 -10.81
N GLY A 220 -6.10 19.82 -9.75
CA GLY A 220 -6.59 20.94 -8.92
C GLY A 220 -7.51 20.66 -7.72
N GLU A 221 -8.11 19.47 -7.59
CA GLU A 221 -8.96 19.17 -6.43
C GLU A 221 -8.29 18.19 -5.44
N PHE A 222 -7.57 18.76 -4.47
CA PHE A 222 -7.24 18.06 -3.24
C PHE A 222 -8.55 17.75 -2.51
N THR A 223 -9.03 16.51 -2.57
CA THR A 223 -10.16 16.10 -1.76
C THR A 223 -9.71 16.09 -0.31
N ARG A 224 -10.02 17.16 0.43
CA ARG A 224 -9.88 17.13 1.89
C ARG A 224 -10.66 15.92 2.40
N PRO A 225 -10.10 15.10 3.29
CA PRO A 225 -10.91 14.13 4.00
C PRO A 225 -12.06 14.87 4.68
N GLU A 226 -13.30 14.43 4.45
CA GLU A 226 -14.37 14.83 5.34
C GLU A 226 -13.98 14.34 6.75
N PRO A 227 -14.07 15.20 7.77
CA PRO A 227 -13.80 14.77 9.13
C PRO A 227 -14.77 13.64 9.46
N GLU A 228 -14.22 12.45 9.71
CA GLU A 228 -15.02 11.32 10.11
C GLU A 228 -15.71 11.69 11.42
N LYS A 229 -17.05 11.58 11.46
CA LYS A 229 -17.81 11.82 12.70
C LYS A 229 -17.23 10.89 13.75
N ARG A 230 -16.55 11.44 14.77
CA ARG A 230 -16.09 10.67 15.93
C ARG A 230 -17.26 9.81 16.40
N ALA A 231 -17.04 8.50 16.51
CA ALA A 231 -18.02 7.64 17.16
C ALA A 231 -18.35 8.27 18.53
N PRO A 232 -19.63 8.37 18.91
CA PRO A 232 -19.98 8.89 20.21
C PRO A 232 -19.26 8.07 21.27
N ALA A 233 -18.70 8.75 22.28
CA ALA A 233 -18.04 8.07 23.38
C ALA A 233 -18.97 6.95 23.92
N PRO A 234 -18.43 5.77 24.25
CA PRO A 234 -19.24 4.71 24.83
C PRO A 234 -19.99 5.27 26.03
N LYS A 235 -21.30 5.03 26.09
CA LYS A 235 -22.10 5.47 27.24
C LYS A 235 -21.43 4.91 28.51
N PRO A 236 -21.28 5.72 29.57
CA PRO A 236 -20.76 5.20 30.82
C PRO A 236 -21.61 3.99 31.25
N PRO A 237 -20.98 2.96 31.84
CA PRO A 237 -21.73 1.81 32.34
C PRO A 237 -22.86 2.31 33.24
N ARG A 238 -24.06 1.75 33.04
CA ARG A 238 -25.22 2.11 33.87
C ARG A 238 -24.85 1.87 35.33
N ASP A 239 -25.08 2.88 36.15
CA ASP A 239 -24.92 2.79 37.59
C ASP A 239 -25.76 1.61 38.10
N PRO A 240 -25.17 0.60 38.76
CA PRO A 240 -25.89 -0.53 39.34
C PRO A 240 -27.00 -0.10 40.33
N GLY A 241 -26.99 1.15 40.79
CA GLY A 241 -27.98 1.72 41.71
C GLY A 241 -29.32 2.15 41.11
N GLN A 242 -29.51 2.15 39.79
CA GLN A 242 -30.81 2.48 39.16
C GLN A 242 -31.59 1.24 38.71
N LEU A 243 -31.93 0.39 39.67
CA LEU A 243 -33.13 -0.46 39.61
C LEU A 243 -34.17 0.15 40.55
N SER A 244 -34.76 1.28 40.14
CA SER A 244 -35.93 1.83 40.82
C SER A 244 -37.20 1.32 40.12
N LEU A 245 -37.92 0.46 40.83
CA LEU A 245 -39.38 0.28 40.82
C LEU A 245 -40.13 0.90 39.64
N LEU A 246 -40.63 0.04 38.75
CA LEU A 246 -42.02 -0.06 38.31
C LEU A 246 -42.23 -1.42 37.62
#